data_AF-A0A535CDB9-F1
#
_entry.id   AF-A0A535CDB9-F1
#
_cell.length_a   1.000
_cell.length_b   1.000
_cell.length_c   1.000
_cell.angle_alpha   90.00
_cell.angle_beta   90.00
_cell.angle_gamma   90.00
#
_symmetry.space_group_name_H-M   'P 1'
#
loop_
_entity.id
_entity.type
_entity.pdbx_description
1 polymer ?
#
loop_
_entity_poly.entity_id
_entity_poly.type
_entity_poly.pdbx_seq_one_letter_code
_entity_poly.pdbx_strand_id
1 'polypeptide(L)'
;MAELVTHAHATATSETAAEDRPPKEVADFIRYCHRRRPAVWPELYDVMCGIAARREFRGWGPEQLGERGLTFALWGMPRLATWVRVTLEPST
;
A
#
# COMPACT_ATOMS: atom_id res chain seq x y z
N MET A 1 36.58 -13.60 -24.55
CA MET A 1 35.17 -13.46 -24.98
C MET A 1 34.33 -13.88 -23.81
N ALA A 2 33.96 -12.90 -22.98
CA ALA A 2 33.14 -13.12 -21.79
C ALA A 2 31.67 -13.27 -22.18
N GLU A 3 30.93 -13.90 -21.26
CA GLU A 3 29.50 -13.76 -21.05
C GLU A 3 28.56 -14.71 -21.83
N LEU A 4 28.01 -15.67 -21.09
CA LEU A 4 26.56 -15.66 -20.87
C LEU A 4 26.28 -16.35 -19.52
N VAL A 5 26.12 -15.55 -18.45
CA VAL A 5 25.51 -16.05 -17.22
C VAL A 5 24.00 -15.83 -17.36
N THR A 6 23.30 -16.88 -17.77
CA THR A 6 21.84 -16.94 -17.66
C THR A 6 21.49 -17.00 -16.18
N HIS A 7 21.20 -15.83 -15.59
CA HIS A 7 20.50 -15.77 -14.32
C HIS A 7 19.04 -16.21 -14.56
N ALA A 8 18.79 -17.50 -14.37
CA ALA A 8 17.47 -17.99 -14.06
C ALA A 8 17.05 -17.38 -12.72
N HIS A 9 16.10 -16.43 -12.73
CA HIS A 9 15.40 -16.03 -11.52
C HIS A 9 14.11 -16.82 -11.40
N ALA A 10 13.99 -17.45 -10.24
CA ALA A 10 13.04 -18.48 -9.88
C ALA A 10 11.59 -17.98 -9.75
N THR A 11 10.69 -18.89 -10.07
CA THR A 11 9.36 -19.14 -9.50
C THR A 11 8.80 -18.13 -8.49
N ALA A 12 7.69 -17.48 -8.87
CA ALA A 12 6.47 -17.34 -8.04
C ALA A 12 5.33 -16.78 -8.91
N THR A 13 4.61 -17.67 -9.59
CA THR A 13 3.31 -17.36 -10.19
C THR A 13 2.31 -18.30 -9.56
N SER A 14 1.74 -17.92 -8.40
CA SER A 14 0.55 -18.54 -7.78
C SER A 14 0.13 -17.82 -6.48
N GLU A 15 -0.06 -16.50 -6.48
CA GLU A 15 -0.58 -15.74 -5.31
C GLU A 15 -1.15 -14.40 -5.78
N THR A 16 -2.27 -14.38 -6.49
CA THR A 16 -2.78 -13.12 -7.08
C THR A 16 -4.30 -12.97 -7.08
N ALA A 17 -5.06 -13.97 -6.60
CA ALA A 17 -6.53 -13.90 -6.63
C ALA A 17 -7.19 -13.69 -5.24
N ALA A 18 -6.52 -14.06 -4.14
CA ALA A 18 -6.97 -13.73 -2.78
C ALA A 18 -6.42 -12.37 -2.27
N GLU A 19 -5.60 -11.71 -3.09
CA GLU A 19 -4.62 -10.66 -2.75
C GLU A 19 -5.11 -9.21 -2.95
N ASP A 20 -6.38 -8.99 -3.32
CA ASP A 20 -6.85 -7.67 -3.80
C ASP A 20 -7.37 -6.75 -2.67
N ARG A 21 -7.47 -7.28 -1.44
CA ARG A 21 -7.78 -6.50 -0.23
C ARG A 21 -6.48 -6.13 0.50
N PRO A 22 -6.35 -4.91 1.04
CA PRO A 22 -5.21 -4.57 1.86
C PRO A 22 -5.13 -5.47 3.11
N PRO A 23 -3.92 -5.79 3.59
CA PRO A 23 -3.73 -6.33 4.93
C PRO A 23 -4.45 -5.48 5.97
N LYS A 24 -4.91 -6.11 7.07
CA LYS A 24 -5.74 -5.43 8.07
C LYS A 24 -5.09 -4.14 8.60
N GLU A 25 -3.80 -4.18 8.86
CA GLU A 25 -3.01 -3.05 9.34
C GLU A 25 -2.98 -1.90 8.35
N VAL A 26 -2.92 -2.22 7.05
CA VAL A 26 -2.96 -1.24 5.97
C VAL A 26 -4.36 -0.65 5.84
N ALA A 27 -5.41 -1.47 5.92
CA ALA A 27 -6.78 -0.98 5.94
C ALA A 27 -7.05 -0.06 7.16
N ASP A 28 -6.54 -0.42 8.33
CA ASP A 28 -6.62 0.39 9.55
C ASP A 28 -5.92 1.75 9.37
N PHE A 29 -4.75 1.75 8.72
CA PHE A 29 -4.03 2.98 8.37
C PHE A 29 -4.82 3.87 7.39
N ILE A 30 -5.39 3.29 6.32
CA ILE A 30 -6.21 4.01 5.34
C ILE A 30 -7.42 4.66 6.04
N ARG A 31 -8.14 3.92 6.89
CA ARG A 31 -9.29 4.45 7.66
C ARG A 31 -8.87 5.55 8.62
N TYR A 32 -7.70 5.40 9.26
CA TYR A 32 -7.16 6.43 10.15
C TYR A 32 -6.89 7.74 9.38
N CYS A 33 -6.23 7.66 8.22
CA CYS A 33 -5.96 8.81 7.36
C CYS A 33 -7.26 9.50 6.92
N HIS A 34 -8.23 8.72 6.44
CA HIS A 34 -9.54 9.23 6.01
C HIS A 34 -10.33 9.89 7.15
N ARG A 35 -10.30 9.33 8.36
CA ARG A 35 -10.96 9.93 9.53
C ARG A 35 -10.32 11.26 9.93
N ARG A 36 -9.01 11.39 9.77
CA ARG A 36 -8.28 12.63 10.12
C ARG A 36 -8.49 13.75 9.10
N ARG A 37 -8.58 13.38 7.82
CA ARG A 37 -8.89 14.27 6.69
C ARG A 37 -9.81 13.48 5.74
N PRO A 38 -11.11 13.78 5.70
CA PRO A 38 -12.06 13.14 4.78
C PRO A 38 -11.74 13.56 3.34
N ALA A 39 -10.79 12.86 2.75
CA ALA A 39 -10.30 13.08 1.39
C ALA A 39 -10.53 11.79 0.59
N VAL A 40 -10.86 11.94 -0.68
CA VAL A 40 -10.97 10.82 -1.60
C VAL A 40 -9.62 10.56 -2.27
N TRP A 41 -9.51 9.46 -3.01
CA TRP A 41 -8.38 9.29 -3.92
C TRP A 41 -8.51 10.30 -5.09
N PRO A 42 -7.44 10.98 -5.53
CA PRO A 42 -6.03 10.81 -5.15
C PRO A 42 -5.57 11.62 -3.94
N GLU A 43 -6.30 12.61 -3.45
CA GLU A 43 -5.85 13.52 -2.37
C GLU A 43 -5.51 12.80 -1.06
N LEU A 44 -6.18 11.68 -0.78
CA LEU A 44 -5.89 10.82 0.36
C LEU A 44 -4.45 10.26 0.32
N TYR A 45 -3.85 10.11 -0.87
CA TYR A 45 -2.46 9.71 -1.02
C TYR A 45 -1.51 10.67 -0.30
N ASP A 46 -1.68 11.98 -0.51
CA ASP A 46 -0.83 13.00 0.12
C ASP A 46 -1.04 13.04 1.64
N VAL A 47 -2.28 12.83 2.09
CA VAL A 47 -2.60 12.68 3.51
C VAL A 47 -1.84 11.48 4.08
N MET A 48 -1.88 10.31 3.43
CA MET A 48 -1.17 9.11 3.87
C MET A 48 0.34 9.34 3.93
N CYS A 49 0.93 9.99 2.93
CA CYS A 49 2.33 10.38 2.92
C CYS A 49 2.67 11.30 4.11
N GLY A 50 1.85 12.31 4.37
CA GLY A 50 2.06 13.24 5.48
C GLY A 50 1.97 12.57 6.85
N ILE A 51 1.05 11.63 7.04
CA ILE A 51 0.89 10.88 8.29
C ILE A 51 2.06 9.91 8.51
N ALA A 52 2.49 9.22 7.45
CA ALA A 52 3.64 8.32 7.51
C ALA A 52 4.94 9.09 7.80
N ALA A 53 5.17 10.23 7.14
CA ALA A 53 6.35 11.06 7.35
C ALA A 53 6.45 11.57 8.81
N ARG A 54 5.31 11.89 9.42
CA ARG A 54 5.21 12.33 10.81
C ARG A 54 5.06 11.19 11.82
N ARG A 55 5.01 9.93 11.35
CA ARG A 55 4.88 8.71 12.16
C ARG A 55 3.66 8.71 13.11
N GLU A 56 2.57 9.35 12.71
CA GLU A 56 1.45 9.62 13.63
C GLU A 56 0.54 8.40 13.85
N PHE A 57 0.56 7.45 12.92
CA PHE A 57 -0.14 6.17 13.09
C PHE A 57 0.81 5.14 13.71
N ARG A 58 0.63 4.85 15.00
CA ARG A 58 1.39 3.83 15.75
C ARG A 58 2.93 4.00 15.74
N GLY A 59 3.43 5.20 15.44
CA GLY A 59 4.88 5.44 15.27
C GLY A 59 5.45 4.94 13.93
N TRP A 60 4.60 4.47 13.01
CA TRP A 60 5.02 3.85 11.76
C TRP A 60 5.31 4.89 10.68
N GLY A 61 6.48 4.74 10.07
CA GLY A 61 6.89 5.49 8.89
C GLY A 61 6.72 4.67 7.61
N PRO A 62 7.20 5.20 6.47
CA PRO A 62 7.14 4.53 5.18
C PRO A 62 7.74 3.12 5.20
N GLU A 63 8.84 2.91 5.93
CA GLU A 63 9.50 1.59 6.02
C GLU A 63 8.62 0.56 6.74
N GLN A 64 8.06 0.92 7.90
CA GLN A 64 7.20 0.01 8.68
C GLN A 64 5.87 -0.27 7.96
N LEU A 65 5.36 0.70 7.20
CA LEU A 65 4.19 0.49 6.35
C LEU A 65 4.54 -0.42 5.16
N GLY A 66 5.74 -0.30 4.60
CA GLY A 66 6.30 -1.17 3.57
C GLY A 66 6.40 -2.63 4.00
N GLU A 67 6.87 -2.90 5.22
CA GLU A 67 6.88 -4.24 5.83
C GLU A 67 5.49 -4.88 5.90
N ARG A 68 4.43 -4.05 5.91
CA ARG A 68 3.03 -4.47 5.95
C ARG A 68 2.37 -4.48 4.57
N GLY A 69 3.16 -4.29 3.51
CA GLY A 69 2.71 -4.34 2.12
C GLY A 69 2.20 -3.01 1.55
N LEU A 70 2.28 -1.90 2.29
CA LEU A 70 1.94 -0.57 1.78
C LEU A 70 3.20 0.12 1.22
N THR A 71 3.23 0.36 -0.08
CA THR A 71 4.27 1.16 -0.72
C THR A 71 3.72 2.49 -1.24
N PHE A 72 4.53 3.55 -1.10
CA PHE A 72 4.27 4.87 -1.70
C PHE A 72 4.98 5.06 -3.04
N ALA A 73 5.51 3.98 -3.64
CA ALA A 73 6.11 4.05 -4.96
C ALA A 73 5.06 4.20 -6.06
N LEU A 74 5.42 4.90 -7.14
CA LEU A 74 4.54 5.18 -8.28
C LEU A 74 3.94 3.91 -8.89
N TRP A 75 4.72 2.83 -9.01
CA TRP A 75 4.25 1.54 -9.52
C TRP A 75 3.19 0.89 -8.62
N GLY A 76 3.15 1.24 -7.33
CA GLY A 76 2.16 0.75 -6.37
C GLY A 76 0.88 1.58 -6.32
N MET A 77 0.85 2.76 -6.94
CA MET A 77 -0.31 3.67 -6.88
C MET A 77 -1.61 3.04 -7.39
N PRO A 78 -1.66 2.29 -8.51
CA PRO A 78 -2.91 1.67 -8.96
C PRO A 78 -3.48 0.68 -7.93
N ARG A 79 -2.62 -0.14 -7.32
CA ARG A 79 -3.02 -1.08 -6.25
C ARG A 79 -3.51 -0.33 -5.02
N LEU A 80 -2.80 0.74 -4.64
CA LEU A 80 -3.19 1.55 -3.50
C LEU A 80 -4.54 2.25 -3.71
N ALA A 81 -4.82 2.71 -4.93
CA ALA A 81 -6.12 3.27 -5.29
C ALA A 81 -7.26 2.25 -5.10
N THR A 82 -7.05 1.00 -5.55
CA THR A 82 -7.99 -0.10 -5.32
C THR A 82 -8.20 -0.33 -3.82
N TRP A 83 -7.11 -0.43 -3.06
CA TRP A 83 -7.17 -0.63 -1.62
C TRP A 83 -7.93 0.47 -0.87
N VAL A 84 -7.76 1.72 -1.27
CA VAL A 84 -8.51 2.85 -0.72
C VAL A 84 -9.99 2.69 -0.99
N ARG A 85 -10.40 2.39 -2.23
CA ARG A 85 -11.81 2.19 -2.60
C ARG A 85 -12.43 1.08 -1.75
N VAL A 86 -11.87 -0.13 -1.77
CA VAL A 86 -12.45 -1.29 -1.06
C VAL A 86 -12.44 -1.14 0.47
N THR A 87 -11.59 -0.27 1.01
CA THR A 87 -11.52 -0.02 2.47
C THR A 87 -12.56 0.99 2.94
N LEU A 88 -12.88 1.96 2.09
CA LEU A 88 -13.77 3.08 2.40
C LEU A 88 -15.19 2.88 1.86
N GLU A 89 -15.41 1.88 1.01
CA GLU A 89 -16.76 1.50 0.59
C GLU A 89 -17.66 1.23 1.80
N PRO A 90 -18.81 1.92 1.91
CA PRO A 90 -19.73 1.72 3.01
C PRO A 90 -20.27 0.28 2.93
N SER A 91 -19.98 -0.53 3.95
CA SER A 91 -20.57 -1.85 4.10
C SER A 91 -22.07 -1.64 4.36
N THR A 92 -22.88 -1.82 3.31
CA THR A 92 -24.34 -1.77 3.38
C THR A 92 -24.87 -2.95 4.19
#